data_AF-A0A6A7KE95-F1
#
_entry.id   AF-A0A6A7KE95-F1
#
_cell.length_a   1.000
_cell.length_b   1.000
_cell.length_c   1.000
_cell.angle_alpha   90.00
_cell.angle_beta   90.00
_cell.angle_gamma   90.00
#
_symmetry.space_group_name_H-M   'P 1'
#
loop_
_entity.id
_entity.type
_entity.pdbx_description
1 polymer ?
#
loop_
_entity_poly.entity_id
_entity_poly.type
_entity_poly.pdbx_seq_one_letter_code
_entity_poly.pdbx_strand_id
1 'polypeptide(L)'
;MDINKIRDLVKEAQALHKEFQKGFLRVYSLSSSGDFGELREVLSELYGIIDKKFDVASQIGKASSLLGGDFEGFVKELQKNEHQMKFLLEELLLLVETPKMSFTEKAKINASLQRLLQFYRVYDYSITRAIQKLTGDIEGLIFISEEGKLPPANIADKIKKIENLDKKLELLISFIYYLYTRPSWVHKVEEALRDWHSKGLMWVEVRNVENNSGVEREHVAKILEGLTLIGVVEKRERGGEYVYKLRGFGEG
;
A
#
# COMPACT_ATOMS: atom_id res chain seq x y z
N MET A 1 -8.43 13.50 -20.79
CA MET A 1 -9.65 13.08 -20.09
C MET A 1 -9.92 14.08 -18.97
N ASP A 2 -11.17 14.44 -18.70
CA ASP A 2 -11.53 15.39 -17.63
C ASP A 2 -11.38 14.71 -16.26
N ILE A 3 -10.82 15.41 -15.27
CA ILE A 3 -10.69 14.91 -13.90
C ILE A 3 -12.06 14.61 -13.27
N ASN A 4 -13.09 15.37 -13.66
CA ASN A 4 -14.47 15.12 -13.23
C ASN A 4 -14.98 13.78 -13.75
N LYS A 5 -14.59 13.38 -14.97
CA LYS A 5 -14.95 12.07 -15.52
C LYS A 5 -14.30 10.92 -14.73
N ILE A 6 -13.06 11.08 -14.26
CA ILE A 6 -12.42 10.09 -13.39
C ILE A 6 -13.15 10.04 -12.04
N ARG A 7 -13.50 11.19 -11.49
CA ARG A 7 -14.27 11.29 -10.24
C ARG A 7 -15.59 10.53 -10.33
N ASP A 8 -16.32 10.70 -11.43
CA ASP A 8 -17.59 10.04 -11.65
C ASP A 8 -17.44 8.51 -11.76
N LEU A 9 -16.39 8.04 -12.46
CA LEU A 9 -16.06 6.61 -12.51
C LEU A 9 -15.71 6.04 -11.13
N VAL A 10 -14.97 6.77 -10.28
CA VAL A 10 -14.65 6.30 -8.92
C VAL A 10 -15.89 6.28 -8.03
N LYS A 11 -16.80 7.25 -8.16
CA LYS A 11 -18.11 7.23 -7.49
C LYS A 11 -18.96 6.05 -7.96
N GLU A 12 -18.97 5.76 -9.26
CA GLU A 12 -19.66 4.61 -9.82
C GLU A 12 -19.08 3.30 -9.26
N ALA A 13 -17.75 3.15 -9.21
CA ALA A 13 -17.09 2.00 -8.59
C ALA A 13 -17.50 1.83 -7.12
N GLN A 14 -17.60 2.93 -6.36
CA GLN A 14 -18.06 2.91 -4.98
C GLN A 14 -19.52 2.47 -4.86
N ALA A 15 -20.41 2.96 -5.73
CA ALA A 15 -21.83 2.59 -5.73
C ALA A 15 -22.01 1.11 -6.06
N LEU A 16 -21.35 0.62 -7.12
CA LEU A 16 -21.37 -0.78 -7.50
C LEU A 16 -20.79 -1.68 -6.41
N HIS A 17 -19.74 -1.25 -5.71
CA HIS A 17 -19.18 -2.02 -4.59
C HIS A 17 -20.20 -2.17 -3.45
N LYS A 18 -20.92 -1.11 -3.09
CA LYS A 18 -21.99 -1.18 -2.08
C LYS A 18 -23.14 -2.10 -2.51
N GLU A 19 -23.50 -2.09 -3.79
CA GLU A 19 -24.50 -3.00 -4.34
C GLU A 19 -24.02 -4.45 -4.27
N PHE A 20 -22.79 -4.71 -4.67
CA PHE A 20 -22.14 -6.02 -4.57
C PHE A 20 -22.12 -6.53 -3.11
N GLN A 21 -21.75 -5.68 -2.14
CA GLN A 21 -21.75 -6.03 -0.71
C GLN A 21 -23.14 -6.50 -0.25
N LYS A 22 -24.21 -5.78 -0.64
CA LYS A 22 -25.58 -6.15 -0.29
C LYS A 22 -25.97 -7.51 -0.88
N GLY A 23 -25.63 -7.76 -2.14
CA GLY A 23 -25.84 -9.07 -2.76
C GLY A 23 -25.05 -10.18 -2.08
N PHE A 24 -23.79 -9.90 -1.71
CA PHE A 24 -22.91 -10.89 -1.10
C PHE A 24 -23.35 -11.31 0.31
N LEU A 25 -24.03 -10.43 1.06
CA LEU A 25 -24.64 -10.81 2.33
C LEU A 25 -25.66 -11.95 2.18
N ARG A 26 -26.37 -12.03 1.05
CA ARG A 26 -27.30 -13.15 0.74
C ARG A 26 -26.55 -14.47 0.53
N VAL A 27 -25.34 -14.42 -0.01
CA VAL A 27 -24.49 -15.62 -0.18
C VAL A 27 -24.12 -16.23 1.18
N TYR A 28 -23.84 -15.40 2.20
CA TYR A 28 -23.59 -15.89 3.56
C TYR A 28 -24.79 -16.68 4.12
N SER A 29 -26.01 -16.16 3.98
CA SER A 29 -27.22 -16.87 4.45
C SER A 29 -27.45 -18.18 3.70
N LEU A 30 -27.20 -18.21 2.39
CA LEU A 30 -27.42 -19.38 1.55
C LEU A 30 -26.32 -20.45 1.70
N SER A 31 -25.16 -20.08 2.22
CA SER A 31 -24.06 -21.02 2.46
C SER A 31 -24.36 -22.10 3.50
N SER A 32 -25.36 -21.87 4.35
CA SER A 32 -25.79 -22.81 5.40
C SER A 32 -27.12 -23.50 5.10
N SER A 33 -27.92 -23.00 4.16
CA SER A 33 -29.26 -23.53 3.84
C SER A 33 -29.22 -24.74 2.89
N GLY A 34 -28.19 -24.85 2.04
CA GLY A 34 -28.10 -25.89 1.02
C GLY A 34 -29.07 -25.71 -0.15
N ASP A 35 -29.70 -24.53 -0.27
CA ASP A 35 -30.55 -24.18 -1.41
C ASP A 35 -29.69 -23.69 -2.59
N PHE A 36 -29.35 -24.63 -3.46
CA PHE A 36 -28.55 -24.35 -4.64
C PHE A 36 -29.31 -23.59 -5.74
N GLY A 37 -30.65 -23.60 -5.72
CA GLY A 37 -31.46 -22.86 -6.68
C GLY A 37 -31.37 -21.36 -6.41
N GLU A 38 -31.65 -20.96 -5.17
CA GLU A 38 -31.54 -19.56 -4.76
C GLU A 38 -30.08 -19.07 -4.81
N LEU A 39 -29.11 -19.94 -4.46
CA LEU A 39 -27.69 -19.60 -4.60
C LEU A 39 -27.32 -19.27 -6.05
N ARG A 40 -27.85 -20.01 -7.04
CA ARG A 40 -27.60 -19.75 -8.46
C ARG A 40 -28.06 -18.36 -8.88
N GLU A 41 -29.26 -17.97 -8.46
CA GLU A 41 -29.84 -16.67 -8.78
C GLU A 41 -28.96 -15.54 -8.22
N VAL A 42 -28.59 -15.64 -6.93
CA VAL A 42 -27.72 -14.66 -6.27
C VAL A 42 -26.34 -14.57 -6.94
N LEU A 43 -25.74 -15.71 -7.30
CA LEU A 43 -24.45 -15.73 -7.99
C LEU A 43 -24.53 -15.09 -9.38
N SER A 44 -25.65 -15.28 -10.10
CA SER A 44 -25.88 -14.66 -11.41
C SER A 44 -26.00 -13.13 -11.29
N GLU A 45 -26.73 -12.64 -10.28
CA GLU A 45 -26.82 -11.21 -9.97
C GLU A 45 -25.44 -10.62 -9.65
N LEU A 46 -24.68 -11.28 -8.77
CA LEU A 46 -23.33 -10.85 -8.39
C LEU A 46 -22.36 -10.87 -9.56
N TYR A 47 -22.47 -11.85 -10.46
CA TYR A 47 -21.67 -11.89 -11.68
C TYR A 47 -22.00 -10.73 -12.63
N GLY A 48 -23.27 -10.33 -12.74
CA GLY A 48 -23.64 -9.12 -13.48
C GLY A 48 -23.06 -7.84 -12.89
N ILE A 49 -23.00 -7.74 -11.55
CA ILE A 49 -22.42 -6.57 -10.87
C ILE A 49 -20.89 -6.56 -11.00
N ILE A 50 -20.22 -7.70 -10.85
CA ILE A 50 -18.75 -7.78 -10.92
C ILE A 50 -18.23 -7.47 -12.32
N ASP A 51 -18.98 -7.83 -13.37
CA ASP A 51 -18.63 -7.51 -14.75
C ASP A 51 -18.61 -5.99 -14.97
N LYS A 52 -19.64 -5.29 -14.48
CA LYS A 52 -19.69 -3.82 -14.49
C LYS A 52 -18.55 -3.21 -13.66
N LYS A 53 -18.26 -3.76 -12.48
CA LYS A 53 -17.16 -3.29 -11.62
C LYS A 53 -15.81 -3.43 -12.33
N PHE A 54 -15.58 -4.55 -13.03
CA PHE A 54 -14.37 -4.76 -13.82
C PHE A 54 -14.26 -3.77 -15.00
N ASP A 55 -15.36 -3.49 -15.69
CA ASP A 55 -15.39 -2.49 -16.76
C ASP A 55 -15.09 -1.08 -16.26
N VAL A 56 -15.69 -0.68 -15.14
CA VAL A 56 -15.41 0.62 -14.51
C VAL A 56 -13.95 0.70 -14.07
N ALA A 57 -13.42 -0.33 -13.41
CA ALA A 57 -12.00 -0.40 -13.03
C ALA A 57 -11.07 -0.34 -14.26
N SER A 58 -11.47 -0.94 -15.38
CA SER A 58 -10.76 -0.87 -16.66
C SER A 58 -10.77 0.55 -17.25
N GLN A 59 -11.90 1.25 -17.17
CA GLN A 59 -12.01 2.65 -17.60
C GLN A 59 -11.17 3.59 -16.74
N ILE A 60 -11.16 3.40 -15.41
CA ILE A 60 -10.28 4.13 -14.49
C ILE A 60 -8.81 3.84 -14.84
N GLY A 61 -8.46 2.60 -15.17
CA GLY A 61 -7.10 2.21 -15.58
C GLY A 61 -6.62 2.85 -16.88
N LYS A 62 -7.50 3.06 -17.86
CA LYS A 62 -7.16 3.81 -19.07
C LYS A 62 -6.78 5.27 -18.76
N ALA A 63 -7.26 5.80 -17.64
CA ALA A 63 -6.98 7.15 -17.19
C ALA A 63 -5.83 7.26 -16.20
N SER A 64 -5.48 6.17 -15.52
CA SER A 64 -4.48 6.17 -14.45
C SER A 64 -3.06 6.40 -14.96
N SER A 65 -2.76 6.03 -16.22
CA SER A 65 -1.48 6.34 -16.87
C SER A 65 -1.20 7.83 -17.00
N LEU A 66 -2.23 8.68 -16.95
CA LEU A 66 -2.11 10.14 -16.97
C LEU A 66 -1.83 10.74 -15.60
N LEU A 67 -2.01 9.97 -14.52
CA LEU A 67 -1.88 10.43 -13.13
C LEU A 67 -0.68 9.81 -12.41
N GLY A 68 -0.18 8.66 -12.88
CA GLY A 68 1.07 8.05 -12.42
C GLY A 68 1.10 7.69 -10.92
N GLY A 69 2.30 7.34 -10.44
CA GLY A 69 2.60 7.16 -9.02
C GLY A 69 1.71 6.14 -8.29
N ASP A 70 1.36 6.46 -7.05
CA ASP A 70 0.53 5.62 -6.19
C ASP A 70 -0.90 5.42 -6.75
N PHE A 71 -1.42 6.39 -7.51
CA PHE A 71 -2.74 6.31 -8.13
C PHE A 71 -2.81 5.12 -9.10
N GLU A 72 -1.80 4.96 -9.97
CA GLU A 72 -1.71 3.81 -10.87
C GLU A 72 -1.63 2.48 -10.10
N GLY A 73 -0.91 2.47 -8.98
CA GLY A 73 -0.82 1.32 -8.07
C GLY A 73 -2.20 0.87 -7.54
N PHE A 74 -2.97 1.82 -7.00
CA PHE A 74 -4.32 1.53 -6.49
C PHE A 74 -5.29 1.07 -7.58
N VAL A 75 -5.17 1.60 -8.80
CA VAL A 75 -6.02 1.15 -9.92
C VAL A 75 -5.67 -0.26 -10.38
N LYS A 76 -4.37 -0.62 -10.42
CA LYS A 76 -3.95 -1.99 -10.71
C LYS A 76 -4.44 -2.98 -9.64
N GLU A 77 -4.38 -2.58 -8.38
CA GLU A 77 -4.92 -3.38 -7.27
C GLU A 77 -6.43 -3.57 -7.40
N LEU A 78 -7.17 -2.50 -7.73
CA LEU A 78 -8.61 -2.56 -8.01
C LEU A 78 -8.91 -3.56 -9.13
N GLN A 79 -8.30 -3.41 -10.31
CA GLN A 79 -8.51 -4.30 -11.46
C GLN A 79 -8.19 -5.76 -11.15
N LYS A 80 -7.07 -6.01 -10.46
CA LYS A 80 -6.65 -7.36 -10.08
C LYS A 80 -7.70 -8.02 -9.18
N ASN A 81 -8.19 -7.30 -8.17
CA ASN A 81 -9.18 -7.82 -7.23
C ASN A 81 -10.54 -8.07 -7.89
N GLU A 82 -11.00 -7.15 -8.75
CA GLU A 82 -12.24 -7.33 -9.53
C GLU A 82 -12.16 -8.54 -10.46
N HIS A 83 -11.03 -8.72 -11.15
CA HIS A 83 -10.79 -9.88 -12.01
C HIS A 83 -10.80 -11.20 -11.23
N GLN A 84 -10.13 -11.25 -10.08
CA GLN A 84 -10.11 -12.44 -9.23
C GLN A 84 -11.49 -12.80 -8.69
N MET A 85 -12.27 -11.80 -8.24
CA MET A 85 -13.64 -12.02 -7.78
C MET A 85 -14.54 -12.51 -8.92
N LYS A 86 -14.42 -11.91 -10.10
CA LYS A 86 -15.17 -12.33 -11.30
C LYS A 86 -14.91 -13.80 -11.62
N PHE A 87 -13.65 -14.21 -11.66
CA PHE A 87 -13.27 -15.59 -11.93
C PHE A 87 -13.82 -16.57 -10.89
N LEU A 88 -13.75 -16.23 -9.59
CA LEU A 88 -14.28 -17.09 -8.52
C LEU A 88 -15.80 -17.23 -8.58
N LEU A 89 -16.52 -16.16 -8.93
CA LEU A 89 -17.96 -16.19 -9.14
C LEU A 89 -18.33 -17.04 -10.37
N GLU A 90 -17.59 -16.88 -11.47
CA GLU A 90 -17.77 -17.65 -12.70
C GLU A 90 -17.56 -19.16 -12.46
N GLU A 91 -16.47 -19.53 -11.80
CA GLU A 91 -16.20 -20.93 -11.42
C GLU A 91 -17.33 -21.52 -10.59
N LEU A 92 -17.81 -20.78 -9.57
CA LEU A 92 -18.86 -21.27 -8.70
C LEU A 92 -20.21 -21.36 -9.42
N LEU A 93 -20.53 -20.37 -10.26
CA LEU A 93 -21.75 -20.35 -11.04
C LEU A 93 -21.83 -21.59 -11.95
N LEU A 94 -20.76 -21.88 -12.70
CA LEU A 94 -20.67 -23.06 -13.57
C LEU A 94 -20.91 -24.38 -12.82
N LEU A 95 -20.42 -24.50 -11.58
CA LEU A 95 -20.65 -25.69 -10.76
C LEU A 95 -22.12 -25.83 -10.34
N VAL A 96 -22.76 -24.73 -9.97
CA VAL A 96 -24.16 -24.70 -9.51
C VAL A 96 -25.16 -24.90 -10.65
N GLU A 97 -24.77 -24.62 -11.90
CA GLU A 97 -25.60 -24.89 -13.09
C GLU A 97 -25.81 -26.38 -13.42
N THR A 98 -25.10 -27.29 -12.74
CA THR A 98 -25.15 -28.72 -13.05
C THR A 98 -26.49 -29.36 -12.63
N PRO A 99 -27.30 -29.89 -13.57
CA PRO A 99 -28.69 -30.29 -13.31
C PRO A 99 -28.89 -31.58 -12.48
N LYS A 100 -27.82 -32.34 -12.21
CA LYS A 100 -27.86 -33.55 -11.35
C LYS A 100 -26.69 -33.54 -10.39
N MET A 101 -26.87 -32.99 -9.19
CA MET A 101 -25.81 -32.93 -8.19
C MET A 101 -25.62 -34.27 -7.45
N SER A 102 -24.59 -34.99 -7.85
CA SER A 102 -23.97 -36.06 -7.05
C SER A 102 -23.42 -35.54 -5.73
N PHE A 103 -23.16 -36.45 -4.78
CA PHE A 103 -22.50 -36.10 -3.51
C PHE A 103 -21.15 -35.39 -3.72
N THR A 104 -20.38 -35.83 -4.72
CA THR A 104 -19.08 -35.25 -5.08
C THR A 104 -19.21 -33.82 -5.61
N GLU A 105 -20.24 -33.51 -6.40
CA GLU A 105 -20.48 -32.15 -6.89
C GLU A 105 -20.91 -31.20 -5.77
N LYS A 106 -21.76 -31.66 -4.84
CA LYS A 106 -22.12 -30.88 -3.65
C LYS A 106 -20.88 -30.54 -2.82
N ALA A 107 -19.96 -31.48 -2.64
CA ALA A 107 -18.70 -31.24 -1.94
C ALA A 107 -17.83 -30.19 -2.67
N LYS A 108 -17.74 -30.24 -4.01
CA LYS A 108 -17.01 -29.26 -4.82
C LYS A 108 -17.62 -27.85 -4.75
N ILE A 109 -18.96 -27.75 -4.78
CA ILE A 109 -19.68 -26.48 -4.64
C ILE A 109 -19.39 -25.90 -3.26
N ASN A 110 -19.55 -26.69 -2.19
CA ASN A 110 -19.28 -26.24 -0.82
C ASN A 110 -17.83 -25.77 -0.64
N ALA A 111 -16.86 -26.50 -1.18
CA ALA A 111 -15.45 -26.09 -1.14
C ALA A 111 -15.20 -24.77 -1.90
N SER A 112 -15.80 -24.60 -3.08
CA SER A 112 -15.68 -23.37 -3.88
C SER A 112 -16.39 -22.19 -3.24
N LEU A 113 -17.54 -22.42 -2.60
CA LEU A 113 -18.25 -21.43 -1.81
C LEU A 113 -17.42 -20.99 -0.61
N GLN A 114 -16.80 -21.92 0.13
CA GLN A 114 -15.90 -21.56 1.24
C GLN A 114 -14.71 -20.72 0.76
N ARG A 115 -14.10 -21.06 -0.39
CA ARG A 115 -13.03 -20.24 -1.00
C ARG A 115 -13.53 -18.83 -1.34
N LEU A 116 -14.72 -18.70 -1.93
CA LEU A 116 -15.34 -17.42 -2.26
C LEU A 116 -15.57 -16.56 -1.00
N LEU A 117 -16.13 -17.15 0.06
CA LEU A 117 -16.39 -16.47 1.33
C LEU A 117 -15.11 -16.01 2.04
N GLN A 118 -14.04 -16.82 1.97
CA GLN A 118 -12.73 -16.45 2.52
C GLN A 118 -12.09 -15.31 1.73
N PHE A 119 -12.12 -15.40 0.40
CA PHE A 119 -11.58 -14.37 -0.48
C PHE A 119 -12.31 -13.03 -0.30
N TYR A 120 -13.64 -13.05 -0.17
CA TYR A 120 -14.45 -11.85 0.00
C TYR A 120 -13.99 -10.97 1.16
N ARG A 121 -13.54 -11.55 2.29
CA ARG A 121 -13.07 -10.78 3.45
C ARG A 121 -11.89 -9.88 3.12
N VAL A 122 -10.93 -10.41 2.36
CA VAL A 122 -9.73 -9.67 1.95
C VAL A 122 -10.06 -8.73 0.79
N TYR A 123 -10.89 -9.20 -0.14
CA TYR A 123 -11.38 -8.43 -1.28
C TYR A 123 -12.11 -7.16 -0.83
N ASP A 124 -13.07 -7.26 0.09
CA ASP A 124 -13.89 -6.12 0.52
C ASP A 124 -13.04 -5.00 1.13
N TYR A 125 -12.10 -5.38 2.00
CA TYR A 125 -11.14 -4.46 2.57
C TYR A 125 -10.25 -3.81 1.50
N SER A 126 -9.70 -4.61 0.58
CA SER A 126 -8.78 -4.13 -0.45
C SER A 126 -9.46 -3.17 -1.43
N ILE A 127 -10.67 -3.51 -1.90
CA ILE A 127 -11.46 -2.64 -2.79
C ILE A 127 -11.87 -1.36 -2.06
N THR A 128 -12.36 -1.45 -0.83
CA THR A 128 -12.75 -0.27 -0.04
C THR A 128 -11.57 0.68 0.14
N ARG A 129 -10.40 0.14 0.50
CA ARG A 129 -9.17 0.92 0.66
C ARG A 129 -8.72 1.56 -0.65
N ALA A 130 -8.73 0.80 -1.76
CA ALA A 130 -8.37 1.33 -3.08
C ALA A 130 -9.30 2.48 -3.49
N ILE A 131 -10.62 2.30 -3.38
CA ILE A 131 -11.61 3.35 -3.73
C ILE A 131 -11.44 4.59 -2.84
N GLN A 132 -11.19 4.44 -1.54
CA GLN A 132 -10.94 5.57 -0.64
C GLN A 132 -9.68 6.35 -1.04
N LYS A 133 -8.60 5.64 -1.38
CA LYS A 133 -7.35 6.27 -1.83
C LYS A 133 -7.52 6.99 -3.16
N LEU A 134 -8.16 6.35 -4.13
CA LEU A 134 -8.48 6.96 -5.42
C LEU A 134 -9.35 8.21 -5.26
N THR A 135 -10.35 8.17 -4.39
CA THR A 135 -11.20 9.33 -4.07
C THR A 135 -10.37 10.48 -3.52
N GLY A 136 -9.53 10.20 -2.50
CA GLY A 136 -8.69 11.22 -1.87
C GLY A 136 -7.68 11.85 -2.85
N ASP A 137 -7.04 11.03 -3.69
CA ASP A 137 -6.10 11.50 -4.70
C ASP A 137 -6.80 12.38 -5.75
N ILE A 138 -8.00 11.99 -6.22
CA ILE A 138 -8.78 12.79 -7.17
C ILE A 138 -9.23 14.10 -6.55
N GLU A 139 -9.72 14.10 -5.31
CA GLU A 139 -10.14 15.33 -4.62
C GLU A 139 -8.95 16.29 -4.41
N GLY A 140 -7.78 15.76 -4.04
CA GLY A 140 -6.55 16.55 -3.97
C GLY A 140 -6.15 17.14 -5.32
N LEU A 141 -6.25 16.37 -6.39
CA LEU A 141 -5.94 16.84 -7.74
C LEU A 141 -6.96 17.89 -8.24
N ILE A 142 -8.25 17.75 -7.91
CA ILE A 142 -9.28 18.76 -8.22
C ILE A 142 -8.98 20.05 -7.47
N PHE A 143 -8.57 19.97 -6.20
CA PHE A 143 -8.23 21.14 -5.40
C PHE A 143 -7.04 21.92 -5.97
N ILE A 144 -6.08 21.24 -6.59
CA ILE A 144 -4.86 21.83 -7.17
C ILE A 144 -5.06 22.23 -8.64
N SER A 145 -6.10 21.73 -9.30
CA SER A 145 -6.41 22.01 -10.70
C SER A 145 -7.11 23.36 -10.86
N GLU A 146 -6.46 24.31 -11.53
CA GLU A 146 -7.17 25.44 -12.14
C GLU A 146 -7.94 24.94 -13.38
N GLU A 147 -9.25 25.20 -13.42
CA GLU A 147 -10.14 24.93 -14.58
C GLU A 147 -10.38 23.45 -14.97
N GLY A 148 -10.25 22.48 -14.04
CA GLY A 148 -10.69 21.09 -14.28
C GLY A 148 -9.80 20.28 -15.25
N LYS A 149 -8.64 20.82 -15.62
CA LYS A 149 -7.62 20.09 -16.38
C LYS A 149 -6.81 19.22 -15.44
N LEU A 150 -6.49 18.00 -15.89
CA LEU A 150 -5.56 17.11 -15.16
C LEU A 150 -4.26 17.87 -14.88
N PRO A 151 -3.86 18.02 -13.60
CA PRO A 151 -2.54 18.51 -13.28
C PRO A 151 -1.50 17.55 -13.90
N PRO A 152 -0.33 18.03 -14.37
CA PRO A 152 0.72 17.15 -14.88
C PRO A 152 0.96 15.98 -13.92
N ALA A 153 0.98 14.76 -14.46
CA ALA A 153 0.99 13.44 -13.79
C ALA A 153 1.93 13.27 -12.57
N ASN A 154 2.84 14.21 -12.34
CA ASN A 154 3.87 14.14 -11.32
C ASN A 154 3.73 15.19 -10.22
N ILE A 155 2.62 15.94 -10.11
CA ILE A 155 2.52 16.98 -9.06
C ILE A 155 2.46 16.36 -7.66
N ALA A 156 1.65 15.32 -7.43
CA ALA A 156 1.60 14.64 -6.14
C ALA A 156 2.96 14.02 -5.75
N ASP A 157 3.62 13.37 -6.72
CA ASP A 157 4.97 12.82 -6.53
C ASP A 157 6.02 13.90 -6.32
N LYS A 158 5.89 15.05 -7.01
CA LYS A 158 6.76 16.22 -6.79
C LYS A 158 6.54 16.81 -5.42
N ILE A 159 5.29 16.92 -4.94
CA ILE A 159 4.97 17.41 -3.58
C ILE A 159 5.59 16.48 -2.54
N LYS A 160 5.39 15.16 -2.64
CA LYS A 160 6.04 14.19 -1.74
C LYS A 160 7.56 14.27 -1.79
N LYS A 161 8.15 14.46 -2.97
CA LYS A 161 9.60 14.67 -3.11
C LYS A 161 10.06 15.96 -2.46
N ILE A 162 9.29 17.05 -2.56
CA ILE A 162 9.59 18.32 -1.91
C ILE A 162 9.52 18.16 -0.38
N GLU A 163 8.47 17.54 0.16
CA GLU A 163 8.36 17.28 1.61
C GLU A 163 9.52 16.41 2.14
N ASN A 164 9.94 15.40 1.37
CA ASN A 164 11.08 14.57 1.73
C ASN A 164 12.40 15.36 1.65
N LEU A 165 12.54 16.23 0.65
CA LEU A 165 13.70 17.12 0.54
C LEU A 165 13.76 18.10 1.71
N ASP A 166 12.62 18.65 2.12
CA ASP A 166 12.51 19.58 3.25
C ASP A 166 12.98 18.93 4.56
N LYS A 167 12.46 17.73 4.87
CA LYS A 167 12.92 16.93 6.03
C LYS A 167 14.41 16.63 5.99
N LYS A 168 14.96 16.27 4.82
CA LYS A 168 16.40 16.03 4.66
C LYS A 168 17.21 17.31 4.83
N LEU A 169 16.69 18.44 4.38
CA LEU A 169 17.33 19.75 4.52
C LEU A 169 17.39 20.15 6.01
N GLU A 170 16.31 19.99 6.76
CA GLU A 170 16.27 20.26 8.21
C GLU A 170 17.30 19.40 8.97
N LEU A 171 17.38 18.10 8.67
CA LEU A 171 18.39 17.21 9.24
C LEU A 171 19.81 17.65 8.88
N LEU A 172 20.04 18.06 7.64
CA LEU A 172 21.35 18.53 7.18
C LEU A 172 21.74 19.87 7.84
N ILE A 173 20.79 20.80 8.00
CA ILE A 173 21.00 22.06 8.74
C ILE A 173 21.39 21.76 10.19
N SER A 174 20.64 20.86 10.85
CA SER A 174 20.94 20.42 12.22
C SER A 174 22.33 19.78 12.32
N PHE A 175 22.68 18.93 11.36
CA PHE A 175 24.01 18.30 11.32
C PHE A 175 25.14 19.32 11.10
N ILE A 176 24.97 20.26 10.18
CA ILE A 176 25.91 21.38 9.96
C ILE A 176 26.09 22.18 11.25
N TYR A 177 25.01 22.46 11.97
CA TYR A 177 25.10 23.13 13.26
C TYR A 177 26.00 22.37 14.24
N TYR A 178 25.90 21.04 14.33
CA TYR A 178 26.82 20.24 15.15
C TYR A 178 28.26 20.30 14.67
N LEU A 179 28.51 20.24 13.36
CA LEU A 179 29.86 20.36 12.80
C LEU A 179 30.53 21.70 13.17
N TYR A 180 29.76 22.79 13.21
CA TYR A 180 30.31 24.11 13.56
C TYR A 180 30.39 24.34 15.06
N THR A 181 29.35 24.00 15.83
CA THR A 181 29.26 24.37 17.24
C THR A 181 29.82 23.32 18.19
N ARG A 182 29.78 22.04 17.82
CA ARG A 182 30.22 20.90 18.63
C ARG A 182 30.93 19.84 17.78
N PRO A 183 31.99 20.19 17.02
CA PRO A 183 32.68 19.24 16.13
C PRO A 183 33.23 18.02 16.88
N SER A 184 33.65 18.21 18.14
CA SER A 184 34.12 17.11 18.99
C SER A 184 33.06 16.04 19.24
N TRP A 185 31.77 16.40 19.23
CA TRP A 185 30.69 15.42 19.39
C TRP A 185 30.51 14.57 18.15
N VAL A 186 30.58 15.19 16.96
CA VAL A 186 30.51 14.45 15.70
C VAL A 186 31.67 13.46 15.61
N HIS A 187 32.88 13.90 15.95
CA HIS A 187 34.06 13.04 15.97
C HIS A 187 33.90 11.87 16.96
N LYS A 188 33.46 12.14 18.20
CA LYS A 188 33.21 11.09 19.21
C LYS A 188 32.17 10.07 18.77
N VAL A 189 31.12 10.51 18.08
CA VAL A 189 30.07 9.62 17.55
C VAL A 189 30.63 8.71 16.45
N GLU A 190 31.44 9.27 15.55
CA GLU A 190 32.11 8.49 14.50
C GLU A 190 33.14 7.50 15.08
N GLU A 191 33.98 7.93 16.03
CA GLU A 191 34.94 7.08 16.71
C GLU A 191 34.24 5.96 17.49
N ALA A 192 33.14 6.27 18.19
CA ALA A 192 32.34 5.27 18.88
C ALA A 192 31.83 4.17 17.94
N LEU A 193 31.43 4.52 16.71
CA LEU A 193 31.11 3.53 15.69
C LEU A 193 32.36 2.72 15.29
N ARG A 194 33.50 3.37 15.01
CA ARG A 194 34.76 2.68 14.65
C ARG A 194 35.17 1.67 15.72
N ASP A 195 35.05 2.02 16.99
CA ASP A 195 35.36 1.15 18.13
C ASP A 195 34.46 -0.08 18.22
N TRP A 196 33.17 0.07 17.95
CA TRP A 196 32.26 -1.07 17.96
C TRP A 196 32.50 -2.00 16.76
N HIS A 197 32.81 -1.42 15.61
CA HIS A 197 33.21 -2.18 14.43
C HIS A 197 34.54 -2.93 14.66
N SER A 198 35.54 -2.32 15.31
CA SER A 198 36.80 -2.99 15.64
C SER A 198 36.62 -4.14 16.64
N LYS A 199 35.57 -4.09 17.47
CA LYS A 199 35.12 -5.19 18.35
C LYS A 199 34.27 -6.25 17.63
N GLY A 200 34.05 -6.10 16.32
CA GLY A 200 33.37 -7.09 15.48
C GLY A 200 31.85 -6.91 15.35
N LEU A 201 31.25 -5.84 15.89
CA LEU A 201 29.83 -5.57 15.66
C LEU A 201 29.62 -4.90 14.30
N MET A 202 28.86 -5.55 13.42
CA MET A 202 28.57 -5.04 12.07
C MET A 202 27.50 -3.93 12.05
N TRP A 203 26.51 -3.98 12.93
CA TRP A 203 25.44 -2.99 13.01
C TRP A 203 25.29 -2.55 14.46
N VAL A 204 25.34 -1.24 14.69
CA VAL A 204 25.44 -0.65 16.03
C VAL A 204 24.20 0.19 16.31
N GLU A 205 23.53 -0.09 17.43
CA GLU A 205 22.37 0.68 17.89
C GLU A 205 22.79 2.03 18.48
N VAL A 206 21.89 3.02 18.45
CA VAL A 206 22.14 4.38 18.98
C VAL A 206 22.62 4.34 20.43
N ARG A 207 22.04 3.48 21.27
CA ARG A 207 22.39 3.34 22.70
C ARG A 207 23.84 2.91 22.89
N ASN A 208 24.38 2.08 21.99
CA ASN A 208 25.77 1.62 22.05
C ASN A 208 26.73 2.76 21.69
N VAL A 209 26.35 3.58 20.72
CA VAL A 209 27.12 4.77 20.32
C VAL A 209 27.10 5.83 21.43
N GLU A 210 25.94 6.09 22.03
CA GLU A 210 25.81 6.95 23.22
C GLU A 210 26.76 6.53 24.35
N ASN A 211 26.70 5.25 24.75
CA ASN A 211 27.52 4.74 25.85
C ASN A 211 29.03 4.90 25.60
N ASN A 212 29.48 4.79 24.35
CA ASN A 212 30.90 4.84 24.01
C ASN A 212 31.38 6.26 23.63
N SER A 213 30.49 7.13 23.14
CA SER A 213 30.80 8.53 22.78
C SER A 213 30.63 9.52 23.94
N GLY A 214 29.80 9.17 24.95
CA GLY A 214 29.43 10.07 26.04
C GLY A 214 28.55 11.25 25.59
N VAL A 215 27.99 11.20 24.39
CA VAL A 215 27.04 12.18 23.85
C VAL A 215 25.62 11.66 24.11
N GLU A 216 24.71 12.53 24.56
CA GLU A 216 23.33 12.15 24.86
C GLU A 216 22.63 11.55 23.62
N ARG A 217 21.80 10.52 23.86
CA ARG A 217 21.11 9.75 22.81
C ARG A 217 20.45 10.59 21.71
N GLU A 218 19.74 11.65 22.08
CA GLU A 218 19.02 12.49 21.12
C GLU A 218 20.00 13.15 20.12
N HIS A 219 21.14 13.61 20.64
CA HIS A 219 22.18 14.23 19.83
C HIS A 219 22.94 13.20 18.99
N VAL A 220 23.22 12.02 19.54
CA VAL A 220 23.80 10.90 18.79
C VAL A 220 22.92 10.52 17.61
N ALA A 221 21.61 10.37 17.83
CA ALA A 221 20.67 10.05 16.76
C ALA A 221 20.71 11.10 15.64
N LYS A 222 20.61 12.40 15.97
CA LYS A 222 20.68 13.49 14.97
C LYS A 222 22.00 13.50 14.20
N ILE A 223 23.13 13.28 14.88
CA ILE A 223 24.45 13.21 14.26
C ILE A 223 24.54 12.00 13.32
N LEU A 224 24.06 10.83 13.73
CA LEU A 224 24.05 9.62 12.90
C LEU A 224 23.15 9.76 11.66
N GLU A 225 21.98 10.40 11.79
CA GLU A 225 21.15 10.74 10.63
C GLU A 225 21.89 11.66 9.66
N GLY A 226 22.57 12.70 10.18
CA GLY A 226 23.40 13.61 9.38
C GLY A 226 24.54 12.90 8.64
N LEU A 227 25.29 12.04 9.35
CA LEU A 227 26.34 11.20 8.78
C LEU A 227 25.79 10.23 7.71
N THR A 228 24.56 9.76 7.89
CA THR A 228 23.87 8.94 6.88
C THR A 228 23.55 9.74 5.62
N LEU A 229 23.08 10.97 5.77
CA LEU A 229 22.74 11.85 4.63
C LEU A 229 23.96 12.20 3.77
N ILE A 230 25.13 12.40 4.38
CA ILE A 230 26.38 12.66 3.65
C ILE A 230 27.11 11.37 3.21
N GLY A 231 26.54 10.20 3.48
CA GLY A 231 27.04 8.91 3.00
C GLY A 231 28.27 8.36 3.71
N VAL A 232 28.55 8.83 4.93
CA VAL A 232 29.61 8.29 5.81
C VAL A 232 29.14 7.04 6.55
N VAL A 233 27.85 7.01 6.91
CA VAL A 233 27.21 5.93 7.67
C VAL A 233 26.05 5.35 6.86
N GLU A 234 25.81 4.06 7.02
CA GLU A 234 24.62 3.36 6.55
C GLU A 234 23.64 3.16 7.70
N LYS A 235 22.34 3.23 7.40
CA LYS A 235 21.26 3.06 8.36
C LYS A 235 20.34 1.91 7.93
N ARG A 236 19.90 1.09 8.90
CA ARG A 236 18.86 0.07 8.72
C ARG A 236 17.91 0.04 9.91
N GLU A 237 16.67 -0.38 9.68
CA GLU A 237 15.70 -0.67 10.73
C GLU A 237 15.80 -2.15 11.13
N ARG A 238 15.85 -2.44 12.43
CA ARG A 238 15.90 -3.79 12.99
C ARG A 238 15.12 -3.84 14.30
N GLY A 239 14.03 -4.61 14.31
CA GLY A 239 13.23 -4.81 15.53
C GLY A 239 12.57 -3.55 16.07
N GLY A 240 12.25 -2.57 15.21
CA GLY A 240 11.67 -1.29 15.60
C GLY A 240 12.69 -0.23 16.05
N GLU A 241 13.98 -0.55 16.07
CA GLU A 241 15.07 0.40 16.31
C GLU A 241 15.93 0.60 15.05
N TYR A 242 16.63 1.74 14.99
CA TYR A 242 17.59 2.01 13.93
C TYR A 242 19.01 1.62 14.34
N VAL A 243 19.68 0.91 13.44
CA VAL A 243 21.07 0.47 13.56
C VAL A 243 21.92 1.09 12.47
N TYR A 244 23.19 1.35 12.80
CA TYR A 244 24.11 2.12 11.98
C TYR A 244 25.41 1.37 11.75
N LYS A 245 26.03 1.57 10.58
CA LYS A 245 27.32 1.00 10.20
C LYS A 245 28.15 2.04 9.46
N LEU A 246 29.48 2.04 9.62
CA LEU A 246 30.34 2.84 8.74
C LEU A 246 30.30 2.27 7.32
N ARG A 247 30.15 3.15 6.34
CA ARG A 247 30.09 2.71 4.94
C ARG A 247 31.41 2.02 4.55
N GLY A 248 31.30 0.87 3.87
CA GLY A 248 32.45 0.03 3.51
C GLY A 248 32.98 -0.89 4.60
N PHE A 249 32.47 -0.83 5.84
CA PHE A 249 32.86 -1.79 6.88
C PHE A 249 32.23 -3.17 6.63
N GLY A 250 33.02 -4.24 6.64
CA GLY A 250 32.56 -5.61 6.40
C GLY A 250 32.24 -5.94 4.94
N GLU A 251 32.64 -5.08 3.99
CA GLU A 251 32.67 -5.38 2.56
C GLU A 251 34.04 -5.97 2.23
N GLY A 252 34.19 -7.27 2.46
CA GLY A 252 35.39 -8.06 2.19
C GLY A 252 35.01 -9.49 1.83
#